data_AF-A0A7S2F051-F1
#
_entry.id   AF-A0A7S2F051-F1
#
_cell.length_a   1.000
_cell.length_b   1.000
_cell.length_c   1.000
_cell.angle_alpha   90.00
_cell.angle_beta   90.00
_cell.angle_gamma   90.00
#
_symmetry.space_group_name_H-M   'P 1'
#
loop_
_entity.id
_entity.type
_entity.pdbx_description
1 polymer ?
#
loop_
_entity_poly.entity_id
_entity_poly.type
_entity_poly.pdbx_seq_one_letter_code
_entity_poly.pdbx_strand_id
1 'polypeptide(L)'
;SAEGRPVAFASRVYALDAATGEPTKWEFTPPVYRSPAASGDKLPVHLCLPEAWSGATIGGDGTVYLGHMSGRLYALKDVDGDGAISTQKGEVTEHVGDRCYQGSPGVAPGMLVATPCDGMHVFSA
;
A
#
# COMPACT_ATOMS: atom_id res chain seq x y z
N SER A 1 22.94 2.53 5.09
CA SER A 1 23.02 4.01 5.12
C SER A 1 24.48 4.41 4.96
N ALA A 2 24.76 5.71 4.85
CA ALA A 2 26.13 6.23 4.87
C ALA A 2 26.96 5.77 6.09
N GLU A 3 26.33 5.25 7.16
CA GLU A 3 27.01 4.69 8.34
C GLU A 3 26.97 3.14 8.43
N GLY A 4 26.77 2.42 7.32
CA GLY A 4 26.80 0.95 7.34
C GLY A 4 25.59 0.29 8.03
N ARG A 5 24.59 1.06 8.46
CA ARG A 5 23.33 0.51 8.98
C ARG A 5 22.55 -0.19 7.86
N PRO A 6 21.93 -1.35 8.11
CA PRO A 6 21.01 -1.97 7.16
C PRO A 6 19.95 -0.97 6.74
N VAL A 7 19.66 -0.91 5.44
CA VAL A 7 18.54 -0.10 4.96
C VAL A 7 17.26 -0.67 5.54
N ALA A 8 16.45 0.20 6.13
CA ALA A 8 15.19 -0.17 6.74
C ALA A 8 14.23 1.02 6.64
N PHE A 9 13.13 0.82 5.94
CA PHE A 9 12.06 1.77 5.79
C PHE A 9 10.83 1.22 6.51
N ALA A 10 10.50 1.84 7.64
CA ALA A 10 9.22 1.63 8.29
C ALA A 10 8.19 2.55 7.65
N SER A 11 6.99 2.03 7.42
CA SER A 11 5.88 2.75 6.82
C SER A 11 4.61 2.39 7.58
N ARG A 12 3.64 3.31 7.60
CA ARG A 12 2.33 3.12 8.23
C ARG A 12 1.30 3.92 7.46
N VAL A 13 0.09 3.39 7.35
CA VAL A 13 -1.11 4.14 6.96
C VAL A 13 -2.04 4.19 8.17
N TYR A 14 -2.72 5.31 8.38
CA TYR A 14 -3.66 5.51 9.47
C TYR A 14 -4.77 6.46 9.02
N ALA A 15 -5.95 6.33 9.64
CA ALA A 15 -7.07 7.22 9.37
C ALA A 15 -7.18 8.30 10.43
N LEU A 16 -7.61 9.49 10.00
CA LEU A 16 -7.95 10.63 10.85
C LEU A 16 -9.46 10.86 10.79
N ASP A 17 -10.04 11.32 11.89
CA ASP A 17 -11.39 11.86 11.89
C ASP A 17 -11.43 13.14 11.04
N ALA A 18 -12.35 13.21 10.07
CA ALA A 18 -12.37 14.30 9.10
C ALA A 18 -12.77 15.65 9.69
N ALA A 19 -13.51 15.66 10.80
CA ALA A 19 -13.98 16.90 11.43
C ALA A 19 -12.94 17.48 12.39
N THR A 20 -12.21 16.62 13.10
CA THR A 20 -11.31 16.99 14.18
C THR A 20 -9.83 16.89 13.81
N GLY A 21 -9.49 16.06 12.81
CA GLY A 21 -8.11 15.73 12.45
C GLY A 21 -7.43 14.76 13.42
N GLU A 22 -8.14 14.26 14.42
CA GLU A 22 -7.59 13.34 15.42
C GLU A 22 -7.40 11.93 14.85
N PRO A 23 -6.32 11.22 15.21
CA PRO A 23 -6.12 9.84 14.77
C PRO A 23 -7.21 8.91 15.28
N THR A 24 -7.66 8.03 14.40
CA THR A 24 -8.54 6.91 14.76
C THR A 24 -7.71 5.69 15.20
N LYS A 25 -8.39 4.62 15.62
CA LYS A 25 -7.76 3.31 15.85
C LYS A 25 -7.38 2.58 14.55
N TRP A 26 -7.87 3.06 13.42
CA TRP A 26 -7.68 2.41 12.13
C TRP A 26 -6.28 2.75 11.63
N GLU A 27 -5.41 1.75 11.61
CA GLU A 27 -4.06 1.85 11.11
C GLU A 27 -3.54 0.51 10.60
N PHE A 28 -2.61 0.55 9.66
CA PHE A 28 -1.92 -0.62 9.16
C PHE A 28 -0.44 -0.34 8.98
N THR A 29 0.39 -1.26 9.48
CA THR A 29 1.84 -1.24 9.36
C THR A 29 2.29 -2.52 8.63
N PRO A 30 2.77 -2.44 7.38
CA PRO A 30 3.32 -3.58 6.67
C PRO A 30 4.69 -3.98 7.23
N PRO A 31 5.25 -5.13 6.81
CA PRO A 31 6.62 -5.49 7.14
C PRO A 31 7.62 -4.40 6.74
N VAL A 32 8.64 -4.20 7.57
CA VAL A 32 9.74 -3.25 7.29
C VAL A 32 10.41 -3.60 5.97
N TYR A 33 10.49 -2.63 5.06
CA TYR A 33 11.15 -2.80 3.77
C TYR A 33 12.66 -2.56 3.90
N ARG A 34 13.48 -3.45 3.34
CA ARG A 34 14.93 -3.48 3.61
C ARG A 34 15.83 -3.31 2.38
N SER A 35 15.26 -2.88 1.26
CA SER A 35 16.03 -2.58 0.04
C SER A 35 16.26 -1.08 -0.09
N PRO A 36 17.45 -0.62 -0.56
CA PRO A 36 17.74 0.79 -0.86
C PRO A 36 16.91 1.39 -2.00
N ALA A 37 16.30 0.56 -2.84
CA ALA A 37 15.54 0.97 -4.00
C ALA A 37 14.13 0.36 -3.96
N ALA A 38 13.19 0.95 -4.69
CA ALA A 38 11.84 0.41 -4.78
C ALA A 38 11.88 -0.96 -5.48
N SER A 39 10.90 -1.82 -5.20
CA SER A 39 10.87 -3.16 -5.76
C SER A 39 10.81 -3.06 -7.29
N GLY A 40 11.70 -3.78 -7.95
CA GLY A 40 11.80 -3.74 -9.40
C GLY A 40 12.66 -2.61 -9.98
N ASP A 41 13.25 -1.71 -9.19
CA ASP A 41 14.20 -0.72 -9.74
C ASP A 41 15.41 -1.40 -10.40
N LYS A 42 15.77 -0.94 -11.60
CA LYS A 42 16.95 -1.38 -12.37
C LYS A 42 17.70 -0.16 -12.90
N LEU A 43 18.85 0.13 -12.29
CA LEU A 43 19.74 1.20 -12.74
C LEU A 43 20.35 0.88 -14.12
N PRO A 44 20.55 1.88 -15.01
CA PRO A 44 20.10 3.28 -14.91
C PRO A 44 18.72 3.53 -15.55
N VAL A 45 18.09 2.51 -16.13
CA VAL A 45 17.04 2.68 -17.15
C VAL A 45 15.60 2.61 -16.63
N HIS A 46 15.38 2.07 -15.42
CA HIS A 46 14.03 1.91 -14.87
C HIS A 46 14.04 2.18 -13.36
N LEU A 47 13.72 3.41 -13.01
CA LEU A 47 13.79 3.95 -11.65
C LEU A 47 12.43 4.54 -11.27
N CYS A 48 11.85 4.03 -10.20
CA CYS A 48 10.66 4.59 -9.55
C CYS A 48 11.02 5.40 -8.32
N LEU A 49 12.18 5.12 -7.74
CA LEU A 49 12.64 5.70 -6.48
C LEU A 49 11.72 5.33 -5.29
N PRO A 50 12.20 5.51 -4.06
CA PRO A 50 11.42 5.13 -2.89
C PRO A 50 10.22 6.07 -2.65
N GLU A 51 9.01 5.51 -2.70
CA GLU A 51 7.78 6.10 -2.16
C GLU A 51 7.09 5.05 -1.30
N ALA A 52 6.91 5.33 -0.01
CA ALA A 52 6.37 4.34 0.91
C ALA A 52 5.01 3.81 0.43
N TRP A 53 4.07 4.69 0.08
CA TRP A 53 2.72 4.35 -0.31
C TRP A 53 2.26 5.16 -1.52
N SER A 54 1.48 4.55 -2.40
CA SER A 54 0.67 5.30 -3.37
C SER A 54 -0.43 6.09 -2.65
N GLY A 55 -1.15 6.93 -3.40
CA GLY A 55 -2.46 7.41 -2.93
C GLY A 55 -3.42 6.24 -2.66
N ALA A 56 -4.24 6.39 -1.63
CA ALA A 56 -5.25 5.39 -1.25
C ALA A 56 -6.55 5.60 -2.03
N THR A 57 -7.32 4.53 -2.20
CA THR A 57 -8.68 4.57 -2.78
C THR A 57 -9.61 3.73 -1.93
N ILE A 58 -10.80 4.27 -1.63
CA ILE A 58 -11.79 3.59 -0.79
C ILE A 58 -12.93 3.11 -1.69
N GLY A 59 -13.17 1.81 -1.68
CA GLY A 59 -14.31 1.18 -2.36
C GLY A 59 -15.64 1.51 -1.67
N GLY A 60 -16.74 1.36 -2.40
CA GLY A 60 -18.09 1.57 -1.86
C GLY A 60 -18.46 0.58 -0.74
N ASP A 61 -17.70 -0.51 -0.59
CA ASP A 61 -17.85 -1.52 0.46
C ASP A 61 -16.95 -1.25 1.69
N GLY A 62 -16.25 -0.12 1.72
CA GLY A 62 -15.34 0.28 2.80
C GLY A 62 -13.92 -0.27 2.68
N THR A 63 -13.59 -1.04 1.63
CA THR A 63 -12.22 -1.56 1.45
C THR A 63 -11.27 -0.43 1.02
N VAL A 64 -10.14 -0.30 1.69
CA VAL A 64 -9.07 0.65 1.35
C VAL A 64 -8.00 -0.04 0.52
N TYR A 65 -7.77 0.45 -0.70
CA TYR A 65 -6.76 -0.03 -1.63
C TYR A 65 -5.59 0.94 -1.70
N LEU A 66 -4.36 0.41 -1.58
CA LEU A 66 -3.13 1.20 -1.65
C LEU A 66 -1.93 0.33 -2.03
N GLY A 67 -1.06 0.89 -2.86
CA GLY A 67 0.18 0.28 -3.29
C GLY A 67 1.37 0.69 -2.41
N HIS A 68 2.40 -0.15 -2.36
CA HIS A 68 3.60 0.08 -1.55
C HIS A 68 4.89 -0.10 -2.38
N MET A 69 5.98 0.61 -2.03
CA MET A 69 7.27 0.46 -2.72
C MET A 69 7.85 -0.96 -2.71
N SER A 70 7.39 -1.84 -1.82
CA SER A 70 7.79 -3.25 -1.85
C SER A 70 7.22 -4.04 -3.02
N GLY A 71 6.41 -3.41 -3.88
CA GLY A 71 5.69 -4.06 -4.97
C GLY A 71 4.50 -4.88 -4.51
N ARG A 72 3.92 -4.49 -3.37
CA ARG A 72 2.69 -5.08 -2.83
C ARG A 72 1.55 -4.08 -3.00
N LEU A 73 0.43 -4.57 -3.50
CA LEU A 73 -0.86 -3.89 -3.47
C LEU A 73 -1.67 -4.47 -2.32
N TYR A 74 -2.17 -3.63 -1.43
CA TYR A 74 -2.95 -4.03 -0.26
C TYR A 74 -4.42 -3.66 -0.45
N ALA A 75 -5.29 -4.53 0.03
CA ALA A 75 -6.70 -4.26 0.28
C ALA A 75 -6.94 -4.46 1.78
N LEU A 76 -7.39 -3.39 2.46
CA LEU A 76 -7.58 -3.34 3.89
C LEU A 76 -9.06 -3.14 4.21
N LYS A 77 -9.65 -4.02 5.00
CA LYS A 77 -11.07 -3.94 5.37
C LYS A 77 -11.27 -4.38 6.80
N ASP A 78 -11.78 -3.49 7.64
CA ASP A 78 -12.26 -3.81 8.99
C ASP A 78 -13.55 -4.64 8.84
N VAL A 79 -13.44 -5.96 9.05
CA VAL A 79 -14.56 -6.88 8.78
C VAL A 79 -15.44 -7.14 10.01
N ASP A 80 -14.92 -6.86 11.21
CA ASP A 80 -15.66 -7.03 12.46
C ASP A 80 -16.16 -5.70 13.06
N GLY A 81 -15.75 -4.56 12.49
CA GLY A 81 -16.24 -3.23 12.80
C GLY A 81 -15.66 -2.65 14.09
N ASP A 82 -14.52 -3.14 14.57
CA ASP A 82 -13.91 -2.65 15.81
C ASP A 82 -13.06 -1.38 15.63
N GLY A 83 -12.93 -0.92 14.38
CA GLY A 83 -12.21 0.29 13.99
C GLY A 83 -10.70 0.10 13.90
N ALA A 84 -10.18 -1.13 13.92
CA ALA A 84 -8.76 -1.43 13.77
C ALA A 84 -8.51 -2.45 12.64
N ILE A 85 -7.33 -2.39 12.01
CA ILE A 85 -6.94 -3.38 11.00
C ILE A 85 -6.01 -4.42 11.63
N SER A 86 -6.33 -5.70 11.41
CA SER A 86 -5.60 -6.85 11.93
C SER A 86 -5.31 -7.88 10.85
N THR A 87 -4.04 -8.24 10.69
CA THR A 87 -3.62 -9.34 9.81
C THR A 87 -4.14 -10.70 10.30
N GLN A 88 -4.42 -10.85 11.60
CA GLN A 88 -4.90 -12.09 12.20
C GLN A 88 -6.38 -12.34 11.93
N LYS A 89 -7.15 -11.29 11.64
CA LYS A 89 -8.60 -11.36 11.37
C LYS A 89 -8.94 -11.51 9.88
N GLY A 90 -7.95 -11.58 9.01
CA GLY A 90 -8.16 -11.65 7.56
C GLY A 90 -8.54 -10.30 6.93
N GLU A 91 -8.22 -9.19 7.60
CA GLU A 91 -8.57 -7.82 7.19
C GLU A 91 -7.57 -7.21 6.20
N VAL A 92 -6.50 -7.96 5.90
CA VAL A 92 -5.41 -7.56 5.02
C VAL A 92 -5.28 -8.61 3.92
N THR A 93 -5.63 -8.22 2.70
CA THR A 93 -5.33 -8.99 1.49
C THR A 93 -4.21 -8.29 0.74
N GLU A 94 -3.28 -9.06 0.18
CA GLU A 94 -2.16 -8.52 -0.60
C GLU A 94 -2.02 -9.21 -1.96
N HIS A 95 -1.59 -8.42 -2.94
CA HIS A 95 -1.16 -8.91 -4.24
C HIS A 95 0.28 -8.47 -4.50
N VAL A 96 1.15 -9.41 -4.85
CA VAL A 96 2.55 -9.15 -5.18
C VAL A 96 2.65 -8.92 -6.68
N GLY A 97 2.99 -7.68 -7.08
CA GLY A 97 3.16 -7.29 -8.47
C GLY A 97 4.62 -7.20 -8.92
N ASP A 98 5.57 -7.64 -8.07
CA ASP A 98 7.04 -7.60 -8.28
C ASP A 98 7.65 -6.21 -8.55
N ARG A 99 6.83 -5.16 -8.59
CA ARG A 99 7.18 -3.80 -8.97
C ARG A 99 6.42 -2.81 -8.10
N CYS A 100 7.10 -1.76 -7.67
CA CYS A 100 6.47 -0.76 -6.80
C CYS A 100 5.29 -0.06 -7.46
N TYR A 101 4.31 0.26 -6.63
CA TYR A 101 3.09 0.98 -6.99
C TYR A 101 3.21 2.43 -6.53
N GLN A 102 3.22 3.36 -7.49
CA GLN A 102 3.21 4.81 -7.19
C GLN A 102 1.88 5.45 -7.56
N GLY A 103 1.25 5.00 -8.65
CA GLY A 103 -0.05 5.53 -9.04
C GLY A 103 -1.15 5.01 -8.11
N SER A 104 -2.04 5.93 -7.72
CA SER A 104 -3.23 5.61 -6.94
C SER A 104 -4.09 4.56 -7.66
N PRO A 105 -4.61 3.54 -6.95
CA PRO A 105 -5.57 2.62 -7.52
C PRO A 105 -6.83 3.34 -8.01
N GLY A 106 -7.55 2.74 -8.95
CA GLY A 106 -8.88 3.14 -9.37
C GLY A 106 -9.86 2.01 -9.12
N VAL A 107 -11.00 2.29 -8.49
CA VAL A 107 -12.04 1.29 -8.19
C VAL A 107 -13.35 1.64 -8.88
N ALA A 108 -13.99 0.63 -9.45
CA ALA A 108 -15.32 0.69 -10.06
C ALA A 108 -16.07 -0.62 -9.77
N PRO A 109 -17.40 -0.69 -9.98
CA PRO A 109 -18.13 -1.94 -9.82
C PRO A 109 -17.49 -3.08 -10.64
N GLY A 110 -17.10 -4.15 -9.95
CA GLY A 110 -16.47 -5.33 -10.56
C GLY A 110 -15.03 -5.15 -11.05
N MET A 111 -14.37 -4.02 -10.74
CA MET A 111 -13.04 -3.72 -11.26
C MET A 111 -12.17 -2.92 -10.28
N LEU A 112 -10.92 -3.36 -10.15
CA LEU A 112 -9.85 -2.59 -9.52
C LEU A 112 -8.70 -2.45 -10.53
N VAL A 113 -8.16 -1.25 -10.66
CA VAL A 113 -6.98 -0.95 -11.49
C VAL A 113 -5.89 -0.42 -10.58
N ALA A 114 -4.67 -0.93 -10.73
CA ALA A 114 -3.50 -0.42 -10.03
C ALA A 114 -2.32 -0.30 -11.01
N THR A 115 -1.52 0.75 -10.87
CA THR A 115 -0.45 1.06 -11.82
C THR A 115 0.92 0.95 -11.13
N PRO A 116 1.54 -0.25 -11.16
CA PRO A 116 2.96 -0.36 -10.86
C PRO A 116 3.77 0.40 -11.93
N CYS A 117 5.04 0.67 -11.63
CA CYS A 117 5.85 1.49 -12.53
C CYS A 117 6.09 0.94 -13.94
N ASP A 118 5.86 -0.35 -14.19
CA ASP A 118 6.10 -0.97 -15.50
C ASP A 118 4.82 -1.37 -16.22
N GLY A 119 3.65 -0.93 -15.74
CA GLY A 119 2.40 -1.18 -16.45
C GLY A 119 1.14 -0.91 -15.64
N MET A 120 0.14 -1.75 -15.88
CA MET A 120 -1.18 -1.64 -15.28
C MET A 120 -1.70 -3.04 -14.97
N HIS A 121 -2.13 -3.23 -13.73
CA HIS A 121 -2.82 -4.43 -13.28
C HIS A 121 -4.31 -4.14 -13.18
N VAL A 122 -5.12 -5.03 -13.75
CA VAL A 122 -6.58 -4.96 -13.70
C VAL A 122 -7.10 -6.23 -13.07
N PHE A 123 -7.89 -6.08 -12.01
CA PHE A 123 -8.47 -7.17 -11.24
C PHE A 123 -9.98 -7.15 -11.42
N SER A 124 -10.58 -8.33 -11.63
CA SER A 124 -12.03 -8.51 -11.49
C SER A 124 -12.38 -8.59 -10.01
N ALA A 125 -13.38 -7.82 -9.58
CA ALA A 125 -13.96 -7.88 -8.24
C ALA A 125 -15.27 -8.66 -8.24
#